data_AF-A0A7J4N287-F1
#
_entry.id   AF-A0A7J4N287-F1
#
_cell.length_a   1.000
_cell.length_b   1.000
_cell.length_c   1.000
_cell.angle_alpha   90.00
_cell.angle_beta   90.00
_cell.angle_gamma   90.00
#
_symmetry.space_group_name_H-M   'P 1'
#
loop_
_entity.id
_entity.type
_entity.pdbx_description
1 polymer ?
#
loop_
_entity_poly.entity_id
_entity_poly.type
_entity_poly.pdbx_seq_one_letter_code
_entity_poly.pdbx_strand_id
1 'polypeptide(L)'
;MHVAAKLTLGVGFGMLLIGILLVGLGARAVGSVEDFSVEEDEVWNGSSGQYVHQDSSEWGLLIFVRDEVRCDEFEVNVSVVSSDTDGKVWYESDYCINEGRLPSGHADDPEGWLHMGTVRGLEMGATYEFTSREEIFAVEESKVAELIEGVFGGIFGALSGGSCACCGLLILLLGLILAFTMKEEVPTSYKVDAEGKIVLDHSGTGVSPESMQNSDGPDGPEGGSSEDTDAWYKQN
;
A
#
# COMPACT_ATOMS: atom_id res chain seq x y z
N MET A 1 28.78 -21.81 -8.51
CA MET A 1 27.70 -20.93 -8.00
C MET A 1 26.46 -21.77 -7.67
N HIS A 2 26.09 -21.91 -6.39
CA HIS A 2 24.91 -22.68 -5.98
C HIS A 2 23.62 -22.11 -6.59
N VAL A 3 22.73 -23.00 -7.03
CA VAL A 3 21.44 -22.67 -7.66
C VAL A 3 20.62 -21.70 -6.80
N ALA A 4 20.69 -21.87 -5.47
CA ALA A 4 20.01 -21.02 -4.50
C ALA A 4 20.45 -19.53 -4.59
N ALA A 5 21.76 -19.24 -4.71
CA ALA A 5 22.24 -17.86 -4.78
C ALA A 5 21.82 -17.14 -6.08
N LYS A 6 21.73 -17.88 -7.20
CA LYS A 6 21.24 -17.33 -8.47
C LYS A 6 19.76 -16.98 -8.39
N LEU A 7 18.96 -17.84 -7.74
CA LEU A 7 17.53 -17.61 -7.55
C LEU A 7 17.27 -16.41 -6.63
N THR A 8 17.96 -16.30 -5.50
CA THR A 8 17.79 -15.17 -4.57
C THR A 8 18.20 -13.83 -5.19
N LEU A 9 19.30 -13.82 -5.96
CA LEU A 9 19.76 -12.62 -6.65
C LEU A 9 18.77 -12.19 -7.75
N GLY A 10 18.25 -13.15 -8.52
CA GLY A 10 17.24 -12.88 -9.56
C GLY A 10 15.93 -12.33 -9.00
N VAL A 11 15.42 -12.89 -7.90
CA VAL A 11 14.21 -12.42 -7.24
C VAL A 11 14.40 -11.02 -6.65
N GLY A 12 15.51 -10.77 -5.96
CA GLY A 12 15.82 -9.45 -5.40
C GLY A 12 15.93 -8.36 -6.47
N PHE A 13 16.58 -8.66 -7.60
CA PHE A 13 16.69 -7.75 -8.74
C PHE A 13 15.33 -7.45 -9.38
N GLY A 14 14.48 -8.48 -9.56
CA GLY A 14 13.13 -8.31 -10.10
C GLY A 14 12.25 -7.41 -9.22
N MET A 15 12.26 -7.65 -7.90
CA MET A 15 11.48 -6.84 -6.94
C MET A 15 11.97 -5.39 -6.88
N LEU A 16 13.30 -5.17 -6.96
CA LEU A 16 13.89 -3.84 -6.99
C LEU A 16 13.48 -3.04 -8.23
N LEU A 17 13.48 -3.67 -9.42
CA LEU A 17 13.04 -3.01 -10.65
C LEU A 17 11.55 -2.64 -10.61
N ILE A 18 10.71 -3.54 -10.11
CA ILE A 18 9.27 -3.29 -9.95
C ILE A 18 9.06 -2.14 -8.94
N GLY A 19 9.77 -2.15 -7.81
CA GLY A 19 9.71 -1.08 -6.82
C GLY A 19 10.10 0.29 -7.39
N ILE A 20 11.22 0.37 -8.13
CA ILE A 20 11.65 1.62 -8.78
C ILE A 20 10.64 2.09 -9.83
N LEU A 21 10.05 1.17 -10.60
CA LEU A 21 9.01 1.52 -11.57
C LEU A 21 7.76 2.09 -10.89
N LEU A 22 7.28 1.44 -9.82
CA LEU A 22 6.13 1.90 -9.06
C LEU A 22 6.39 3.24 -8.37
N VAL A 23 7.59 3.44 -7.79
CA VAL A 23 8.01 4.74 -7.23
C VAL A 23 8.12 5.79 -8.32
N GLY A 24 8.64 5.46 -9.51
CA GLY A 24 8.75 6.39 -10.63
C GLY A 24 7.40 6.80 -11.23
N LEU A 25 6.42 5.88 -11.25
CA LEU A 25 5.05 6.17 -11.66
C LEU A 25 4.30 6.96 -10.58
N GLY A 26 4.47 6.60 -9.30
CA GLY A 26 3.89 7.33 -8.16
C GLY A 26 4.46 8.75 -8.01
N ALA A 27 5.78 8.93 -8.21
CA ALA A 27 6.43 10.23 -8.15
C ALA A 27 5.94 11.21 -9.23
N ARG A 28 5.46 10.70 -10.38
CA ARG A 28 4.84 11.52 -11.42
C ARG A 28 3.41 11.93 -11.08
N ALA A 29 2.71 11.15 -10.26
CA ALA A 29 1.38 11.52 -9.75
C ALA A 29 1.46 12.58 -8.65
N VAL A 30 2.52 12.56 -7.81
CA VAL A 30 2.72 13.54 -6.74
C VAL A 30 3.10 14.94 -7.26
N GLY A 31 3.66 15.05 -8.48
CA GLY A 31 4.11 16.33 -9.04
C GLY A 31 3.00 17.24 -9.60
N SER A 32 1.74 16.80 -9.58
CA SER A 32 0.61 17.49 -10.21
C SER A 32 -0.67 17.46 -9.36
N VAL A 33 -0.54 17.26 -8.05
CA VAL A 33 -1.72 17.35 -7.18
C VAL A 33 -1.92 18.82 -6.88
N GLU A 34 -2.96 19.41 -7.48
CA GLU A 34 -3.50 20.70 -7.03
C GLU A 34 -3.78 20.56 -5.53
N ASP A 35 -3.37 21.54 -4.73
CA ASP A 35 -3.63 21.56 -3.30
C ASP A 35 -5.04 22.15 -3.10
N PHE A 36 -5.81 21.61 -2.17
CA PHE A 36 -7.18 22.09 -1.95
C PHE A 36 -7.13 23.53 -1.46
N SER A 37 -7.83 24.44 -2.13
CA SER A 37 -7.92 25.84 -1.71
C SER A 37 -9.36 26.31 -1.68
N VAL A 38 -9.82 26.70 -0.50
CA VAL A 38 -11.20 27.20 -0.31
C VAL A 38 -11.50 28.41 -1.19
N GLU A 39 -10.51 29.28 -1.48
CA GLU A 39 -10.69 30.49 -2.30
C GLU A 39 -10.54 30.25 -3.82
N GLU A 40 -10.10 29.07 -4.23
CA GLU A 40 -10.01 28.72 -5.65
C GLU A 40 -11.08 27.71 -6.06
N ASP A 41 -11.53 26.87 -5.11
CA ASP A 41 -12.45 25.77 -5.32
C ASP A 41 -13.90 26.08 -4.92
N GLU A 42 -14.19 27.26 -4.36
CA GLU A 42 -15.56 27.62 -4.00
C GLU A 42 -16.47 27.73 -5.22
N VAL A 43 -17.68 27.23 -5.06
CA VAL A 43 -18.75 27.37 -6.07
C VAL A 43 -19.72 28.49 -5.73
N TRP A 44 -19.67 28.98 -4.48
CA TRP A 44 -20.44 30.10 -4.01
C TRP A 44 -19.81 30.73 -2.77
N ASN A 45 -19.85 32.07 -2.68
CA ASN A 45 -19.47 32.80 -1.49
C ASN A 45 -20.43 33.95 -1.19
N GLY A 46 -20.49 34.32 0.09
CA GLY A 46 -21.27 35.46 0.56
C GLY A 46 -22.00 35.17 1.86
N SER A 47 -22.60 36.21 2.44
CA SER A 47 -23.45 36.09 3.64
C SER A 47 -24.93 35.89 3.28
N SER A 48 -25.36 36.29 2.08
CA SER A 48 -26.72 36.04 1.60
C SER A 48 -26.75 36.04 0.07
N GLY A 49 -27.57 35.15 -0.51
CA GLY A 49 -27.80 35.09 -1.94
C GLY A 49 -28.19 33.71 -2.42
N GLN A 50 -28.35 33.60 -3.74
CA GLN A 50 -28.76 32.37 -4.40
C GLN A 50 -27.60 31.64 -5.03
N TYR A 51 -27.65 30.32 -4.95
CA TYR A 51 -26.74 29.41 -5.61
C TYR A 51 -27.56 28.40 -6.41
N VAL A 52 -27.13 28.14 -7.65
CA VAL A 52 -27.71 27.10 -8.50
C VAL A 52 -26.77 25.91 -8.48
N HIS A 53 -27.23 24.79 -7.94
CA HIS A 53 -26.40 23.59 -7.86
C HIS A 53 -26.24 22.95 -9.23
N GLN A 54 -25.00 22.62 -9.61
CA GLN A 54 -24.68 22.07 -10.93
C GLN A 54 -24.05 20.68 -10.86
N ASP A 55 -23.68 20.18 -9.68
CA ASP A 55 -23.16 18.83 -9.52
C ASP A 55 -24.29 17.80 -9.58
N SER A 56 -24.02 16.66 -10.23
CA SER A 56 -24.91 15.49 -10.28
C SER A 56 -24.62 14.50 -9.17
N SER A 57 -23.52 14.68 -8.45
CA SER A 57 -23.14 13.80 -7.37
C SER A 57 -24.13 13.88 -6.20
N GLU A 58 -24.19 12.83 -5.38
CA GLU A 58 -24.99 12.83 -4.16
C GLU A 58 -24.27 13.56 -3.00
N TRP A 59 -23.08 14.12 -3.26
CA TRP A 59 -22.27 14.82 -2.29
C TRP A 59 -22.85 16.20 -1.98
N GLY A 60 -22.47 16.73 -0.81
CA GLY A 60 -22.97 18.02 -0.33
C GLY A 60 -22.11 19.20 -0.71
N LEU A 61 -22.46 20.36 -0.15
CA LEU A 61 -21.58 21.52 -0.10
C LEU A 61 -20.97 21.64 1.28
N LEU A 62 -19.65 21.53 1.35
CA LEU A 62 -18.87 21.84 2.54
C LEU A 62 -18.92 23.35 2.77
N ILE A 63 -19.26 23.77 3.98
CA ILE A 63 -19.40 25.18 4.34
C ILE A 63 -18.19 25.59 5.18
N PHE A 64 -17.36 26.44 4.58
CA PHE A 64 -16.19 27.00 5.22
C PHE A 64 -16.43 28.46 5.63
N VAL A 65 -15.78 28.87 6.71
CA VAL A 65 -15.67 30.26 7.15
C VAL A 65 -14.24 30.54 7.60
N ARG A 66 -13.92 31.82 7.83
CA ARG A 66 -12.61 32.21 8.37
C ARG A 66 -12.47 31.78 9.83
N ASP A 67 -11.24 31.51 10.25
CA ASP A 67 -10.92 30.91 11.55
C ASP A 67 -11.18 31.79 12.79
N GLU A 68 -11.59 33.05 12.57
CA GLU A 68 -12.03 33.94 13.65
C GLU A 68 -13.47 33.68 14.10
N VAL A 69 -14.26 32.95 13.30
CA VAL A 69 -15.66 32.62 13.60
C VAL A 69 -15.75 31.48 14.60
N ARG A 70 -16.56 31.65 15.66
CA ARG A 70 -16.80 30.58 16.63
C ARG A 70 -17.85 29.59 16.13
N CYS A 71 -17.54 28.29 16.24
CA CYS A 71 -18.45 27.21 15.85
C CYS A 71 -19.82 27.28 16.56
N ASP A 72 -19.85 27.60 17.86
CA ASP A 72 -21.08 27.66 18.66
C ASP A 72 -21.97 28.88 18.42
N GLU A 73 -21.44 29.90 17.74
CA GLU A 73 -22.17 31.11 17.36
C GLU A 73 -22.53 31.12 15.87
N PHE A 74 -21.92 30.24 15.08
CA PHE A 74 -22.15 30.13 13.65
C PHE A 74 -23.55 29.63 13.34
N GLU A 75 -24.23 30.32 12.44
CA GLU A 75 -25.57 29.97 11.99
C GLU A 75 -25.67 30.23 10.49
N VAL A 76 -26.14 29.23 9.75
CA VAL A 76 -26.48 29.34 8.34
C VAL A 76 -27.87 28.75 8.12
N ASN A 77 -28.66 29.46 7.33
CA ASN A 77 -29.94 29.00 6.84
C ASN A 77 -29.82 28.72 5.35
N VAL A 78 -30.35 27.58 4.93
CA VAL A 78 -30.45 27.18 3.52
C VAL A 78 -31.89 26.80 3.24
N SER A 79 -32.43 27.33 2.13
CA SER A 79 -33.82 27.05 1.72
C SER A 79 -33.92 26.87 0.21
N VAL A 80 -34.91 26.09 -0.22
CA VAL A 80 -35.16 25.85 -1.65
C VAL A 80 -35.90 27.04 -2.23
N VAL A 81 -35.35 27.63 -3.29
CA VAL A 81 -36.00 28.69 -4.08
C VAL A 81 -36.77 28.09 -5.25
N SER A 82 -36.14 27.15 -5.96
CA SER A 82 -36.73 26.46 -7.12
C SER A 82 -36.12 25.08 -7.26
N SER A 83 -36.96 24.06 -7.42
CA SER A 83 -36.56 22.68 -7.74
C SER A 83 -37.66 22.06 -8.61
N ASP A 84 -37.27 21.11 -9.46
CA ASP A 84 -38.19 20.30 -10.28
C ASP A 84 -38.83 19.15 -9.48
N THR A 85 -38.42 18.94 -8.23
CA THR A 85 -38.94 17.91 -7.32
C THR A 85 -39.46 18.51 -6.00
N ASP A 86 -39.76 17.66 -5.00
CA ASP A 86 -40.22 18.10 -3.67
C ASP A 86 -39.12 18.81 -2.83
N GLY A 87 -37.90 18.98 -3.38
CA GLY A 87 -36.84 19.86 -2.90
C GLY A 87 -36.62 19.81 -1.39
N LYS A 88 -35.73 18.93 -0.92
CA LYS A 88 -35.38 18.83 0.51
C LYS A 88 -33.94 19.21 0.74
N VAL A 89 -33.68 20.38 1.32
CA VAL A 89 -32.35 20.82 1.72
C VAL A 89 -32.25 20.94 3.22
N TRP A 90 -31.11 20.55 3.79
CA TRP A 90 -30.81 20.77 5.19
C TRP A 90 -29.31 21.01 5.41
N TYR A 91 -29.01 21.69 6.50
CA TYR A 91 -27.65 21.93 6.95
C TYR A 91 -27.32 21.00 8.12
N GLU A 92 -26.23 20.24 7.99
CA GLU A 92 -25.67 19.39 9.02
C GLU A 92 -24.47 20.11 9.64
N SER A 93 -24.67 20.72 10.81
CA SER A 93 -23.60 21.39 11.54
C SER A 93 -22.62 20.38 12.15
N ASP A 94 -21.34 20.70 12.11
CA ASP A 94 -20.31 19.94 12.80
C ASP A 94 -20.42 20.08 14.32
N TYR A 95 -19.89 19.09 15.02
CA TYR A 95 -19.88 19.12 16.48
C TYR A 95 -18.83 20.10 16.99
N CYS A 96 -19.26 21.12 17.74
CA CYS A 96 -18.34 22.09 18.31
C CYS A 96 -17.60 21.54 19.54
N ILE A 97 -16.28 21.71 19.53
CA ILE A 97 -15.34 21.35 20.59
C ILE A 97 -14.63 22.58 21.15
N ASN A 98 -13.79 22.40 22.16
CA ASN A 98 -12.99 23.47 22.78
C ASN A 98 -13.87 24.64 23.27
N GLU A 99 -14.83 24.31 24.14
CA GLU A 99 -15.82 25.26 24.66
C GLU A 99 -16.61 25.97 23.55
N GLY A 100 -16.90 25.26 22.47
CA GLY A 100 -17.69 25.77 21.35
C GLY A 100 -16.89 26.56 20.32
N ARG A 101 -15.58 26.76 20.52
CA ARG A 101 -14.78 27.58 19.63
C ARG A 101 -14.55 26.94 18.26
N LEU A 102 -14.22 25.66 18.22
CA LEU A 102 -13.72 24.98 17.01
C LEU A 102 -14.67 23.85 16.59
N PRO A 103 -14.86 23.60 15.30
CA PRO A 103 -15.53 22.39 14.83
C PRO A 103 -14.64 21.15 15.03
N SER A 104 -15.29 20.00 15.19
CA SER A 104 -14.62 18.70 15.23
C SER A 104 -14.08 18.38 13.84
N GLY A 105 -12.78 18.09 13.73
CA GLY A 105 -12.13 17.85 12.43
C GLY A 105 -11.31 19.04 11.92
N HIS A 106 -11.35 20.19 12.59
CA HIS A 106 -10.64 21.41 12.14
C HIS A 106 -9.13 21.28 11.92
N ALA A 107 -8.49 20.23 12.46
CA ALA A 107 -7.07 20.00 12.27
C ALA A 107 -6.73 19.59 10.83
N ASP A 108 -7.73 19.12 10.07
CA ASP A 108 -7.61 18.73 8.67
C ASP A 108 -8.02 19.88 7.72
N ASP A 109 -8.50 21.01 8.25
CA ASP A 109 -8.91 22.17 7.45
C ASP A 109 -7.71 22.98 6.96
N PRO A 110 -7.81 23.64 5.79
CA PRO A 110 -6.78 24.56 5.31
C PRO A 110 -6.49 25.70 6.29
N GLU A 111 -5.26 26.20 6.28
CA GLU A 111 -4.84 27.30 7.16
C GLU A 111 -5.73 28.55 6.97
N GLY A 112 -6.25 29.09 8.08
CA GLY A 112 -7.14 30.25 8.08
C GLY A 112 -8.62 29.93 7.82
N TRP A 113 -8.97 28.65 7.68
CA TRP A 113 -10.32 28.18 7.40
C TRP A 113 -10.82 27.23 8.47
N LEU A 114 -12.14 27.22 8.66
CA LEU A 114 -12.86 26.25 9.49
C LEU A 114 -14.05 25.70 8.69
N HIS A 115 -14.10 24.38 8.57
CA HIS A 115 -15.27 23.67 8.08
C HIS A 115 -16.33 23.61 9.17
N MET A 116 -17.47 24.26 8.96
CA MET A 116 -18.52 24.37 9.98
C MET A 116 -19.58 23.27 9.85
N GLY A 117 -19.65 22.61 8.71
CA GLY A 117 -20.63 21.57 8.43
C GLY A 117 -21.01 21.51 6.95
N THR A 118 -21.97 20.67 6.62
CA THR A 118 -22.27 20.34 5.23
C THR A 118 -23.74 20.53 4.89
N VAL A 119 -24.02 21.08 3.71
CA VAL A 119 -25.38 21.14 3.15
C VAL A 119 -25.66 19.88 2.37
N ARG A 120 -26.83 19.27 2.64
CA ARG A 120 -27.27 18.00 2.06
C ARG A 120 -28.60 18.15 1.33
N GLY A 121 -28.92 17.16 0.50
CA GLY A 121 -30.17 17.12 -0.26
C GLY A 121 -30.19 18.11 -1.43
N LEU A 122 -29.00 18.37 -1.99
CA LEU A 122 -28.85 19.21 -3.16
C LEU A 122 -29.24 18.42 -4.41
N GLU A 123 -29.93 19.09 -5.33
CA GLU A 123 -30.43 18.53 -6.57
C GLU A 123 -29.83 19.34 -7.73
N MET A 124 -29.31 18.62 -8.73
CA MET A 124 -28.78 19.26 -9.92
C MET A 124 -29.83 20.18 -10.57
N GLY A 125 -29.45 21.41 -10.85
CA GLY A 125 -30.29 22.44 -11.46
C GLY A 125 -31.23 23.17 -10.48
N ALA A 126 -31.35 22.72 -9.24
CA ALA A 126 -32.13 23.43 -8.22
C ALA A 126 -31.40 24.69 -7.74
N THR A 127 -32.19 25.68 -7.31
CA THR A 127 -31.71 26.96 -6.76
C THR A 127 -31.98 27.00 -5.26
N TYR A 128 -30.94 27.34 -4.50
CA TYR A 128 -30.96 27.43 -3.05
C TYR A 128 -30.62 28.86 -2.61
N GLU A 129 -31.30 29.35 -1.60
CA GLU A 129 -30.99 30.62 -0.95
C GLU A 129 -30.21 30.34 0.32
N PHE A 130 -29.07 31.00 0.46
CA PHE A 130 -28.24 31.01 1.65
C PHE A 130 -28.43 32.30 2.43
N THR A 131 -28.43 32.18 3.76
CA THR A 131 -28.40 33.35 4.65
C THR A 131 -27.60 33.00 5.89
N SER A 132 -26.55 33.76 6.16
CA SER A 132 -25.70 33.69 7.35
C SER A 132 -25.35 35.10 7.82
N ARG A 133 -24.89 35.20 9.07
CA ARG A 133 -24.32 36.45 9.60
C ARG A 133 -22.92 36.68 9.08
N GLU A 134 -22.18 35.59 8.93
CA GLU A 134 -20.81 35.60 8.45
C GLU A 134 -20.78 35.35 6.95
N GLU A 135 -19.66 35.70 6.32
CA GLU A 135 -19.39 35.27 4.95
C GLU A 135 -19.03 33.79 4.94
N ILE A 136 -19.73 33.00 4.13
CA ILE A 136 -19.47 31.57 3.99
C ILE A 136 -18.93 31.28 2.59
N PHE A 137 -18.16 30.21 2.49
CA PHE A 137 -17.56 29.72 1.26
C PHE A 137 -18.03 28.28 1.09
N ALA A 138 -18.84 28.04 0.07
CA ALA A 138 -19.40 26.73 -0.22
C ALA A 138 -18.54 26.03 -1.27
N VAL A 139 -18.04 24.84 -0.93
CA VAL A 139 -17.20 24.01 -1.79
C VAL A 139 -17.91 22.68 -2.04
N GLU A 140 -17.85 22.18 -3.26
CA GLU A 140 -18.37 20.85 -3.60
C GLU A 140 -17.53 19.76 -2.94
N GLU A 141 -18.14 18.96 -2.07
CA GLU A 141 -17.46 17.86 -1.36
C GLU A 141 -16.89 16.81 -2.32
N SER A 142 -17.53 16.62 -3.48
CA SER A 142 -17.06 15.72 -4.54
C SER A 142 -15.65 16.06 -5.01
N LYS A 143 -15.33 17.35 -5.17
CA LYS A 143 -14.00 17.84 -5.55
C LYS A 143 -12.97 17.59 -4.47
N VAL A 144 -13.32 17.86 -3.21
CA VAL A 144 -12.42 17.63 -2.07
C VAL A 144 -12.11 16.15 -1.89
N ALA A 145 -13.12 15.28 -2.03
CA ALA A 145 -12.94 13.84 -1.97
C ALA A 145 -12.02 13.33 -3.10
N GLU A 146 -12.21 13.80 -4.33
CA GLU A 146 -11.36 13.45 -5.47
C GLU A 146 -9.89 13.88 -5.24
N LEU A 147 -9.68 15.06 -4.67
CA LEU A 147 -8.35 15.57 -4.39
C LEU A 147 -7.65 14.77 -3.30
N ILE A 148 -8.34 14.47 -2.20
CA ILE A 148 -7.84 13.65 -1.10
C ILE A 148 -7.51 12.24 -1.61
N GLU A 149 -8.39 11.62 -2.40
CA GLU A 149 -8.10 10.30 -3.01
C GLU A 149 -6.91 10.35 -3.98
N GLY A 150 -6.75 11.45 -4.73
CA GLY A 150 -5.59 11.68 -5.61
C GLY A 150 -4.27 11.80 -4.84
N VAL A 151 -4.24 12.60 -3.77
CA VAL A 151 -3.07 12.80 -2.88
C VAL A 151 -2.74 11.49 -2.16
N PHE A 152 -3.70 10.91 -1.43
CA PHE A 152 -3.46 9.71 -0.63
C PHE A 152 -3.22 8.49 -1.52
N GLY A 153 -3.92 8.35 -2.64
CA GLY A 153 -3.66 7.31 -3.64
C GLY A 153 -2.24 7.41 -4.22
N GLY A 154 -1.76 8.62 -4.49
CA GLY A 154 -0.39 8.89 -4.93
C GLY A 154 0.65 8.57 -3.86
N ILE A 155 0.42 8.99 -2.62
CA ILE A 155 1.32 8.77 -1.48
C ILE A 155 1.36 7.29 -1.08
N PHE A 156 0.22 6.63 -0.91
CA PHE A 156 0.17 5.20 -0.62
C PHE A 156 0.67 4.36 -1.80
N GLY A 157 0.45 4.79 -3.04
CA GLY A 157 1.09 4.20 -4.22
C GLY A 157 2.62 4.30 -4.19
N ALA A 158 3.16 5.47 -3.82
CA ALA A 158 4.60 5.67 -3.69
C ALA A 158 5.21 4.93 -2.48
N LEU A 159 4.53 4.93 -1.34
CA LEU A 159 4.99 4.24 -0.12
C LEU A 159 4.90 2.71 -0.22
N SER A 160 3.86 2.18 -0.88
CA SER A 160 3.77 0.75 -1.19
C SER A 160 4.86 0.30 -2.17
N GLY A 161 5.23 1.15 -3.14
CA GLY A 161 6.41 0.94 -4.00
C GLY A 161 7.74 0.99 -3.24
N GLY A 162 7.87 1.94 -2.29
CA GLY A 162 9.07 2.11 -1.46
C GLY A 162 9.37 0.91 -0.55
N SER A 163 8.33 0.29 0.02
CA SER A 163 8.47 -0.93 0.83
C SER A 163 9.01 -2.12 0.02
N CYS A 164 8.52 -2.29 -1.22
CA CYS A 164 9.00 -3.34 -2.13
C CYS A 164 10.46 -3.11 -2.58
N ALA A 165 10.84 -1.87 -2.87
CA ALA A 165 12.21 -1.50 -3.24
C ALA A 165 13.22 -1.73 -2.09
N CYS A 166 12.85 -1.39 -0.85
CA CYS A 166 13.68 -1.60 0.34
C CYS A 166 13.89 -3.09 0.63
N CYS A 167 12.83 -3.90 0.60
CA CYS A 167 12.92 -5.34 0.77
C CYS A 167 13.74 -6.01 -0.35
N GLY A 168 13.56 -5.55 -1.60
CA GLY A 168 14.35 -6.02 -2.75
C GLY A 168 15.85 -5.75 -2.60
N LEU A 169 16.23 -4.58 -2.10
CA LEU A 169 17.64 -4.23 -1.85
C LEU A 169 18.27 -5.14 -0.79
N LEU A 170 17.57 -5.41 0.32
CA LEU A 170 18.08 -6.29 1.38
C LEU A 170 18.28 -7.73 0.90
N ILE A 171 17.33 -8.26 0.11
CA ILE A 171 17.42 -9.61 -0.47
C ILE A 171 18.58 -9.69 -1.49
N LEU A 172 18.79 -8.63 -2.28
CA LEU A 172 19.90 -8.55 -3.23
C LEU A 172 21.25 -8.52 -2.49
N LEU A 173 21.37 -7.75 -1.41
CA LEU A 173 22.57 -7.72 -0.57
C LEU A 173 22.86 -9.08 0.07
N LEU A 174 21.84 -9.78 0.59
CA LEU A 174 22.01 -11.13 1.12
C LEU A 174 22.43 -12.13 0.04
N GLY A 175 21.82 -12.06 -1.16
CA GLY A 175 22.20 -12.87 -2.30
C GLY A 175 23.63 -12.61 -2.78
N LEU A 176 24.07 -11.35 -2.73
CA LEU A 176 25.44 -10.94 -3.08
C LEU A 176 26.46 -11.45 -2.05
N ILE A 177 26.17 -11.31 -0.75
CA ILE A 177 27.03 -11.84 0.31
C ILE A 177 27.16 -13.35 0.15
N LEU A 178 26.04 -14.08 -0.01
CA LEU A 178 26.05 -15.53 -0.25
C LEU A 178 26.83 -15.93 -1.51
N ALA A 179 26.74 -15.14 -2.58
CA ALA A 179 27.49 -15.36 -3.81
C ALA A 179 29.01 -15.19 -3.62
N PHE A 180 29.45 -14.28 -2.73
CA PHE A 180 30.87 -14.06 -2.44
C PHE A 180 31.42 -14.94 -1.30
N THR A 181 30.58 -15.42 -0.38
CA THR A 181 31.02 -16.22 0.78
C THR A 181 30.98 -17.73 0.56
N MET A 182 30.23 -18.22 -0.43
CA MET A 182 30.21 -19.65 -0.76
C MET A 182 31.41 -20.02 -1.64
N LYS A 183 32.30 -20.86 -1.10
CA LYS A 183 33.38 -21.49 -1.88
C LYS A 183 32.76 -22.57 -2.76
N GLU A 184 33.20 -22.65 -4.02
CA GLU A 184 32.81 -23.72 -4.93
C GLU A 184 33.19 -25.07 -4.30
N GLU A 185 32.19 -25.90 -3.98
CA GLU A 185 32.43 -27.29 -3.63
C GLU A 185 32.88 -28.02 -4.90
N VAL A 186 34.14 -28.48 -4.91
CA VAL A 186 34.67 -29.26 -6.02
C VAL A 186 33.79 -30.51 -6.15
N PRO A 187 33.20 -30.78 -7.33
CA PRO A 187 32.36 -31.95 -7.50
C PRO A 187 33.22 -33.20 -7.22
N THR A 188 32.88 -33.94 -6.16
CA THR A 188 33.49 -35.24 -5.89
C THR A 188 33.05 -36.19 -6.98
N SER A 189 33.83 -36.27 -8.06
CA SER A 189 33.66 -37.33 -9.05
C SER A 189 34.17 -38.62 -8.46
N TYR A 190 33.29 -39.61 -8.36
CA TYR A 190 33.68 -40.97 -8.03
C TYR A 190 33.95 -41.73 -9.33
N LYS A 191 35.02 -42.52 -9.34
CA LYS A 191 35.26 -43.53 -10.38
C LYS A 191 35.21 -44.90 -9.71
N VAL A 192 34.61 -45.87 -10.41
CA VAL A 192 34.59 -47.26 -10.00
C VAL A 192 35.69 -47.97 -10.78
N ASP A 193 36.63 -48.59 -10.07
CA ASP A 193 37.68 -49.40 -10.70
C ASP A 193 37.15 -50.74 -11.21
N ALA A 194 37.99 -51.50 -11.93
CA ALA A 194 37.58 -52.77 -12.54
C ALA A 194 37.22 -53.85 -11.51
N GLU A 195 37.61 -53.65 -10.26
CA GLU A 195 37.31 -54.52 -9.11
C GLU A 195 36.04 -54.09 -8.34
N GLY A 196 35.35 -53.04 -8.78
CA GLY A 196 34.07 -52.59 -8.20
C GLY A 196 34.22 -51.70 -6.95
N LYS A 197 35.41 -51.17 -6.68
CA LYS A 197 35.68 -50.28 -5.54
C LYS A 197 35.52 -48.82 -5.96
N ILE A 198 34.90 -48.03 -5.08
CA ILE A 198 34.68 -46.60 -5.29
C ILE A 198 35.95 -45.85 -4.88
N VAL A 199 36.63 -45.22 -5.84
CA VAL A 199 37.78 -44.34 -5.58
C VAL A 199 37.34 -42.89 -5.74
N LEU A 200 37.50 -42.12 -4.66
CA LEU A 200 37.28 -40.69 -4.65
C LEU A 200 38.53 -40.01 -5.24
N ASP A 201 38.39 -39.35 -6.39
CA ASP A 201 39.50 -38.66 -7.05
C ASP A 201 39.78 -37.32 -6.34
N HIS A 202 40.55 -37.34 -5.24
CA HIS A 202 41.06 -36.12 -4.60
C HIS A 202 42.24 -35.58 -5.40
N SER A 203 41.95 -34.91 -6.51
CA SER A 203 42.94 -34.12 -7.23
C SER A 203 43.23 -32.82 -6.46
N GLY A 204 44.00 -32.93 -5.37
CA GLY A 204 44.56 -31.76 -4.69
C GLY A 204 44.73 -31.84 -3.18
N THR A 205 45.43 -32.85 -2.65
CA THR A 205 46.38 -32.72 -1.52
C THR A 205 46.96 -34.10 -1.24
N GLY A 206 48.28 -34.23 -1.36
CA GLY A 206 48.97 -35.50 -1.23
C GLY A 206 48.92 -36.04 0.19
N VAL A 207 48.06 -37.03 0.44
CA VAL A 207 48.24 -38.07 1.47
C VAL A 207 47.63 -39.37 0.95
N SER A 208 48.42 -40.45 1.00
CA SER A 208 48.06 -41.84 0.63
C SER A 208 47.08 -42.46 1.66
N PRO A 209 46.35 -43.55 1.35
CA PRO A 209 45.02 -43.81 1.88
C PRO A 209 45.02 -44.48 3.26
N GLU A 210 44.14 -44.02 4.17
CA GLU A 210 43.63 -44.89 5.23
C GLU A 210 42.56 -45.80 4.61
N SER A 211 42.90 -47.07 4.41
CA SER A 211 41.92 -48.11 4.15
C SER A 211 41.12 -48.36 5.43
N MET A 212 39.85 -47.94 5.48
CA MET A 212 38.91 -48.50 6.46
C MET A 212 38.60 -49.95 6.06
N GLN A 213 39.25 -50.90 6.75
CA GLN A 213 38.81 -52.28 6.80
C GLN A 213 37.66 -52.37 7.81
N ASN A 214 36.47 -52.76 7.35
CA ASN A 214 35.39 -53.16 8.24
C ASN A 214 35.83 -54.42 9.00
N SER A 215 35.85 -54.34 10.33
CA SER A 215 36.13 -55.46 11.22
C SER A 215 34.83 -56.13 11.65
N ASP A 216 34.77 -57.44 11.54
CA ASP A 216 33.64 -58.32 11.87
C ASP A 216 33.38 -58.50 13.39
N GLY A 217 32.07 -58.55 13.75
CA GLY A 217 31.41 -59.39 14.79
C GLY A 217 31.56 -59.04 16.29
N PRO A 218 30.69 -59.55 17.22
CA PRO A 218 29.81 -60.74 17.07
C PRO A 218 28.37 -60.68 17.68
N ASP A 219 27.65 -61.79 17.50
CA ASP A 219 26.41 -62.28 18.16
C ASP A 219 25.03 -61.99 17.50
N GLY A 220 24.45 -63.06 16.92
CA GLY A 220 23.27 -63.12 16.00
C GLY A 220 21.86 -63.03 16.66
N PRO A 221 20.79 -63.69 16.12
CA PRO A 221 20.76 -64.74 15.09
C PRO A 221 19.76 -64.54 13.91
N GLU A 222 19.93 -65.41 12.92
CA GLU A 222 18.89 -66.04 12.07
C GLU A 222 18.09 -65.21 11.06
N GLY A 223 18.58 -65.26 9.82
CA GLY A 223 17.92 -66.02 8.76
C GLY A 223 16.52 -65.58 8.34
N GLY A 224 16.45 -64.74 7.30
CA GLY A 224 15.24 -64.50 6.50
C GLY A 224 15.60 -64.41 5.03
N SER A 225 15.16 -65.40 4.26
CA SER A 225 15.41 -65.61 2.84
C SER A 225 14.82 -64.53 1.93
N SER A 226 15.38 -64.45 0.73
CA SER A 226 15.18 -63.48 -0.35
C SER A 226 13.80 -63.50 -1.04
N GLU A 227 12.70 -63.73 -0.33
CA GLU A 227 11.35 -63.81 -0.94
C GLU A 227 10.40 -62.65 -0.55
N ASP A 228 10.75 -61.82 0.44
CA ASP A 228 9.84 -60.76 0.91
C ASP A 228 9.96 -59.40 0.19
N THR A 229 11.00 -59.17 -0.61
CA THR A 229 11.16 -57.89 -1.34
C THR A 229 10.31 -57.77 -2.60
N ASP A 230 9.83 -58.89 -3.16
CA ASP A 230 9.04 -58.88 -4.41
C ASP A 230 7.54 -58.70 -4.18
N ALA A 231 7.07 -58.74 -2.92
CA ALA A 231 5.65 -58.56 -2.58
C ALA A 231 5.21 -57.08 -2.54
N TRP A 232 6.12 -56.13 -2.39
CA TRP A 232 5.78 -54.70 -2.25
C TRP A 232 5.48 -54.01 -3.60
N TYR A 233 6.03 -54.50 -4.72
CA TYR A 233 5.94 -53.85 -6.03
C TYR A 233 4.66 -54.17 -6.85
N LYS A 234 3.72 -54.96 -6.33
CA LYS A 234 2.49 -55.35 -7.06
C LYS A 234 1.19 -54.72 -6.55
N GLN A 235 1.26 -53.68 -5.72
CA GLN A 235 0.05 -53.06 -5.16
C GLN A 235 -0.02 -51.54 -5.28
N ASN A 236 0.54 -50.96 -6.35
CA ASN A 236 0.14 -49.63 -6.83
C ASN A 236 0.36 -49.48 -8.35
#